data_AF-K9VT69-F1
#
_entry.id   AF-K9VT69-F1
#
_cell.length_a   1.000
_cell.length_b   1.000
_cell.length_c   1.000
_cell.angle_alpha   90.00
_cell.angle_beta   90.00
_cell.angle_gamma   90.00
#
_symmetry.space_group_name_H-M   'P 1'
#
loop_
_entity.id
_entity.type
_entity.pdbx_description
1 polymer ?
#
loop_
_entity_poly.entity_id
_entity_poly.type
_entity_poly.pdbx_seq_one_letter_code
_entity_poly.pdbx_strand_id
1 'polypeptide(L)'
;MVTSKKQTAATPIRSQSPVPAKSKPPEKQNSQTVGSNNGAKSKPQPNLSSEQLAGELVKQIRNTIHKKYGVTIQRRDSRISTKVGHAIREKLGLDIQAQLNKRNGNGNGKKFDWQEWNNTVFPKLVGRPEELKYDVEVVALAMSQLYDTIADNPQAAIADLMEFNAQSLKRRNELAKSSEEDTEELDEDDELDDEDDEIDDILDEIDEDDEDEEGDEDEDDDEGASHFGEYVTKGLKWKS
;
A
#
# COMPACT_ATOMS: atom_id res chain seq x y z
N MET A 1 -27.32 -37.16 -60.91
CA MET A 1 -27.38 -38.26 -59.91
C MET A 1 -27.38 -37.59 -58.53
N VAL A 2 -28.53 -37.31 -57.91
CA VAL A 2 -29.43 -38.22 -57.15
C VAL A 2 -28.77 -38.63 -55.82
N THR A 3 -29.28 -38.42 -54.59
CA THR A 3 -30.47 -37.76 -54.00
C THR A 3 -30.24 -37.68 -52.48
N SER A 4 -30.95 -36.75 -51.82
CA SER A 4 -31.18 -36.66 -50.37
C SER A 4 -31.75 -37.93 -49.72
N LYS A 5 -31.65 -38.03 -48.39
CA LYS A 5 -32.77 -38.54 -47.57
C LYS A 5 -32.84 -37.89 -46.19
N LYS A 6 -34.06 -37.45 -45.88
CA LYS A 6 -34.61 -36.80 -44.69
C LYS A 6 -35.40 -37.86 -43.90
N GLN A 7 -35.94 -37.47 -42.73
CA GLN A 7 -37.02 -38.08 -41.91
C GLN A 7 -36.53 -38.89 -40.69
N THR A 8 -37.12 -38.82 -39.49
CA THR A 8 -38.34 -38.14 -38.98
C THR A 8 -38.34 -38.13 -37.45
N ALA A 9 -39.12 -37.21 -36.87
CA ALA A 9 -39.46 -37.07 -35.46
C ALA A 9 -40.41 -38.16 -34.92
N ALA A 10 -40.49 -38.28 -33.57
CA ALA A 10 -41.71 -38.11 -32.76
C ALA A 10 -41.61 -38.77 -31.35
N THR A 11 -41.88 -37.99 -30.31
CA THR A 11 -42.39 -38.41 -28.97
C THR A 11 -43.84 -38.90 -29.11
N PRO A 12 -44.47 -39.69 -28.19
CA PRO A 12 -44.78 -39.32 -26.78
C PRO A 12 -44.75 -40.54 -25.80
N ILE A 13 -44.94 -40.42 -24.46
CA ILE A 13 -46.23 -40.62 -23.77
C ILE A 13 -46.06 -40.46 -22.25
N ARG A 14 -47.06 -39.78 -21.67
CA ARG A 14 -47.41 -39.50 -20.27
C ARG A 14 -48.05 -40.70 -19.57
N SER A 15 -47.75 -40.95 -18.29
CA SER A 15 -48.67 -41.44 -17.23
C SER A 15 -47.95 -41.45 -15.87
N GLN A 16 -48.32 -40.55 -14.94
CA GLN A 16 -49.23 -40.74 -13.79
C GLN A 16 -48.53 -41.20 -12.48
N SER A 17 -48.57 -40.31 -11.47
CA SER A 17 -48.31 -40.47 -10.02
C SER A 17 -49.22 -41.55 -9.37
N PRO A 18 -49.09 -42.02 -8.08
CA PRO A 18 -48.77 -41.24 -6.86
C PRO A 18 -48.00 -41.94 -5.70
N VAL A 19 -47.48 -41.14 -4.75
CA VAL A 19 -47.10 -41.48 -3.35
C VAL A 19 -48.37 -41.79 -2.50
N PRO A 20 -48.38 -42.24 -1.21
CA PRO A 20 -47.31 -42.45 -0.19
C PRO A 20 -47.44 -43.73 0.70
N ALA A 21 -46.43 -44.10 1.52
CA ALA A 21 -46.66 -44.86 2.76
C ALA A 21 -45.53 -44.76 3.82
N LYS A 22 -45.91 -44.17 4.97
CA LYS A 22 -45.38 -44.27 6.35
C LYS A 22 -44.44 -45.43 6.70
N SER A 23 -43.39 -45.14 7.48
CA SER A 23 -43.01 -45.94 8.68
C SER A 23 -42.28 -45.08 9.72
N LYS A 24 -42.60 -45.36 10.99
CA LYS A 24 -42.28 -44.64 12.25
C LYS A 24 -40.82 -44.85 12.73
N PRO A 25 -40.34 -44.07 13.73
CA PRO A 25 -38.96 -44.02 14.19
C PRO A 25 -38.68 -44.86 15.45
N PRO A 26 -37.40 -45.13 15.74
CA PRO A 26 -36.86 -45.22 17.10
C PRO A 26 -35.71 -44.19 17.25
N GLU A 27 -35.17 -43.78 18.40
CA GLU A 27 -35.33 -44.09 19.80
C GLU A 27 -34.64 -42.94 20.55
N LYS A 28 -35.12 -42.60 21.74
CA LYS A 28 -34.46 -41.65 22.63
C LYS A 28 -33.15 -42.24 23.13
N GLN A 29 -32.01 -41.68 22.74
CA GLN A 29 -30.78 -41.85 23.50
C GLN A 29 -30.53 -40.62 24.38
N ASN A 30 -30.67 -40.90 25.67
CA ASN A 30 -30.23 -40.12 26.80
C ASN A 30 -28.69 -40.02 26.76
N SER A 31 -28.16 -38.86 26.40
CA SER A 31 -26.74 -38.54 26.61
C SER A 31 -26.66 -37.50 27.71
N GLN A 32 -26.19 -37.94 28.87
CA GLN A 32 -25.74 -37.10 29.97
C GLN A 32 -24.82 -36.00 29.43
N THR A 33 -25.26 -34.75 29.57
CA THR A 33 -24.39 -33.59 29.45
C THR A 33 -23.45 -33.56 30.65
N VAL A 34 -22.18 -33.85 30.42
CA VAL A 34 -21.12 -33.51 31.37
C VAL A 34 -21.02 -32.00 31.37
N GLY A 35 -21.41 -31.38 32.50
CA GLY A 35 -21.38 -29.94 32.69
C GLY A 35 -19.96 -29.41 32.57
N SER A 36 -19.66 -28.78 31.44
CA SER A 36 -18.51 -27.89 31.33
C SER A 36 -18.93 -26.50 31.78
N ASN A 37 -18.79 -26.28 33.09
CA ASN A 37 -18.81 -24.94 33.66
C ASN A 37 -17.53 -24.22 33.24
N ASN A 38 -17.60 -23.49 32.13
CA ASN A 38 -16.85 -22.25 31.92
C ASN A 38 -17.54 -21.42 30.83
N GLY A 39 -18.77 -21.01 31.16
CA GLY A 39 -19.45 -19.95 30.43
C GLY A 39 -18.81 -18.61 30.75
N ALA A 40 -17.66 -18.31 30.15
CA ALA A 40 -17.37 -16.92 29.81
C ALA A 40 -18.53 -16.51 28.89
N LYS A 41 -19.53 -15.82 29.46
CA LYS A 41 -20.65 -15.28 28.69
C LYS A 41 -20.04 -14.39 27.61
N SER A 42 -19.92 -14.91 26.39
CA SER A 42 -19.73 -14.09 25.23
C SER A 42 -20.86 -13.08 25.28
N LYS A 43 -20.51 -11.80 25.41
CA LYS A 43 -21.50 -10.74 25.25
C LYS A 43 -22.26 -11.05 23.95
N PRO A 44 -23.59 -10.95 23.94
CA PRO A 44 -24.35 -11.17 22.72
C PRO A 44 -23.71 -10.33 21.63
N GLN A 45 -23.11 -11.02 20.66
CA GLN A 45 -22.50 -10.33 19.54
C GLN A 45 -23.66 -9.62 18.84
N PRO A 46 -23.58 -8.30 18.64
CA PRO A 46 -24.59 -7.60 17.86
C PRO A 46 -24.73 -8.32 16.50
N ASN A 47 -25.94 -8.34 15.94
CA ASN A 47 -26.23 -8.90 14.60
C ASN A 47 -25.57 -8.03 13.51
N LEU A 48 -24.25 -7.92 13.55
CA LEU A 48 -23.41 -7.23 12.60
C LEU A 48 -23.04 -8.21 11.48
N SER A 49 -22.82 -7.68 10.28
CA SER A 49 -22.22 -8.47 9.21
C SER A 49 -20.75 -8.77 9.54
N SER A 50 -20.17 -9.77 8.88
CA SER A 50 -18.76 -10.12 9.03
C SER A 50 -17.83 -8.94 8.75
N GLU A 51 -18.18 -8.09 7.77
CA GLU A 51 -17.41 -6.89 7.40
C GLU A 51 -17.42 -5.84 8.52
N GLN A 52 -18.58 -5.63 9.16
CA GLN A 52 -18.71 -4.72 10.29
C GLN A 52 -17.94 -5.23 11.52
N LEU A 53 -18.03 -6.54 11.80
CA LEU A 53 -17.26 -7.17 12.87
C LEU A 53 -15.75 -7.05 12.63
N ALA A 54 -15.29 -7.22 11.39
CA ALA A 54 -13.88 -7.02 11.03
C ALA A 54 -13.44 -5.57 11.25
N GLY A 55 -14.27 -4.59 10.90
CA GLY A 55 -14.01 -3.17 11.16
C GLY A 55 -13.83 -2.84 12.65
N GLU A 56 -14.71 -3.36 13.51
CA GLU A 56 -14.60 -3.19 14.97
C GLU A 56 -13.37 -3.91 15.54
N LEU A 57 -13.08 -5.12 15.05
CA LEU A 57 -11.88 -5.85 15.45
C LEU A 57 -10.60 -5.07 15.10
N VAL A 58 -10.52 -4.44 13.93
CA VAL A 58 -9.38 -3.59 13.55
C VAL A 58 -9.20 -2.43 14.52
N LYS A 59 -10.28 -1.76 14.94
CA LYS A 59 -10.22 -0.69 15.95
C LYS A 59 -9.70 -1.22 17.28
N GLN A 60 -10.23 -2.37 17.73
CA GLN A 60 -9.81 -3.00 18.98
C GLN A 60 -8.32 -3.38 18.95
N ILE A 61 -7.83 -3.95 17.85
CA ILE A 61 -6.41 -4.28 17.67
C ILE A 61 -5.55 -3.02 17.77
N ARG A 62 -5.86 -1.96 16.99
CA ARG A 62 -5.08 -0.71 17.00
C ARG A 62 -5.02 -0.09 18.39
N ASN A 63 -6.17 0.04 19.05
CA ASN A 63 -6.25 0.63 20.37
C ASN A 63 -5.50 -0.18 21.43
N THR A 64 -5.56 -1.51 21.34
CA THR A 64 -4.86 -2.38 22.29
C THR A 64 -3.34 -2.26 22.11
N ILE A 65 -2.85 -2.27 20.87
CA ILE A 65 -1.42 -2.13 20.58
C ILE A 65 -0.91 -0.75 20.99
N HIS A 66 -1.63 0.32 20.66
CA HIS A 66 -1.25 1.68 21.07
C HIS A 66 -1.17 1.80 22.60
N LYS A 67 -2.18 1.32 23.34
CA LYS A 67 -2.18 1.38 24.81
C LYS A 67 -1.10 0.54 25.48
N LYS A 68 -0.68 -0.57 24.86
CA LYS A 68 0.28 -1.51 25.45
C LYS A 68 1.72 -1.19 25.08
N TYR A 69 1.95 -0.69 23.87
CA TYR A 69 3.29 -0.54 23.30
C TYR A 69 3.59 0.89 22.83
N GLY A 70 2.64 1.83 22.89
CA GLY A 70 2.82 3.18 22.35
C GLY A 70 2.87 3.25 20.82
N VAL A 71 2.58 2.14 20.12
CA VAL A 71 2.72 2.04 18.66
C VAL A 71 1.41 2.30 17.94
N THR A 72 1.41 3.27 17.03
CA THR A 72 0.28 3.54 16.11
C THR A 72 0.41 2.71 14.84
N ILE A 73 -0.41 1.67 14.71
CA ILE A 73 -0.47 0.86 13.48
C ILE A 73 -1.13 1.68 12.36
N GLN A 74 -0.37 1.96 11.32
CA GLN A 74 -0.83 2.68 10.13
C GLN A 74 -2.02 2.01 9.43
N ARG A 75 -2.84 2.82 8.75
CA ARG A 75 -3.98 2.34 7.95
C ARG A 75 -3.50 1.51 6.75
N ARG A 76 -4.35 0.58 6.30
CA ARG A 76 -4.02 -0.30 5.17
C ARG A 76 -3.68 0.50 3.93
N ASP A 77 -4.50 1.48 3.58
CA ASP A 77 -4.34 2.25 2.34
C ASP A 77 -3.07 3.12 2.36
N SER A 78 -2.76 3.72 3.53
CA SER A 78 -1.48 4.42 3.74
C SER A 78 -0.28 3.49 3.56
N ARG A 79 -0.31 2.28 4.15
CA ARG A 79 0.77 1.28 3.97
C ARG A 79 0.91 0.83 2.51
N ILE A 80 -0.21 0.71 1.78
CA ILE A 80 -0.20 0.38 0.35
C ILE A 80 0.43 1.54 -0.44
N SER A 81 0.01 2.78 -0.18
CA SER A 81 0.56 3.99 -0.81
C SER A 81 2.07 4.09 -0.62
N THR A 82 2.57 3.96 0.61
CA THR A 82 4.00 3.92 0.94
C THR A 82 4.76 2.87 0.13
N LYS A 83 4.26 1.63 0.10
CA LYS A 83 4.90 0.53 -0.64
C LYS A 83 4.95 0.80 -2.14
N VAL A 84 3.85 1.29 -2.70
CA VAL A 84 3.78 1.66 -4.12
C VAL A 84 4.75 2.81 -4.40
N GLY A 85 4.77 3.85 -3.56
CA GLY A 85 5.68 4.99 -3.66
C GLY A 85 7.15 4.57 -3.67
N HIS A 86 7.54 3.64 -2.79
CA HIS A 86 8.89 3.09 -2.82
C HIS A 86 9.16 2.21 -4.05
N ALA A 87 8.19 1.38 -4.46
CA ALA A 87 8.33 0.54 -5.65
C ALA A 87 8.64 1.36 -6.90
N ILE A 88 7.89 2.44 -7.12
CA ILE A 88 8.04 3.26 -8.31
C ILE A 88 9.34 4.06 -8.30
N ARG A 89 9.74 4.58 -7.13
CA ARG A 89 11.01 5.31 -6.98
C ARG A 89 12.19 4.44 -7.35
N GLU A 90 12.17 3.20 -6.87
CA GLU A 90 13.21 2.22 -7.14
C GLU A 90 13.17 1.76 -8.60
N LYS A 91 11.99 1.38 -9.12
CA LYS A 91 11.85 0.83 -10.47
C LYS A 91 12.30 1.83 -11.55
N LEU A 92 11.82 3.07 -11.47
CA LEU A 92 12.22 4.14 -12.38
C LEU A 92 13.72 4.46 -12.23
N GLY A 93 14.21 4.56 -11.00
CA GLY A 93 15.63 4.85 -10.74
C GLY A 93 16.57 3.81 -11.33
N LEU A 94 16.27 2.52 -11.13
CA LEU A 94 17.06 1.40 -11.69
C LEU A 94 17.03 1.39 -13.21
N ASP A 95 15.87 1.64 -13.83
CA ASP A 95 15.73 1.68 -15.29
C ASP A 95 16.51 2.86 -15.90
N ILE A 96 16.37 4.07 -15.33
CA ILE A 96 17.16 5.24 -15.76
C ILE A 96 18.66 4.98 -15.59
N GLN A 97 19.07 4.41 -14.46
CA GLN A 97 20.46 4.04 -14.24
C GLN A 97 20.97 3.05 -15.29
N ALA A 98 20.20 2.00 -15.59
CA ALA A 98 20.56 1.01 -16.60
C ALA A 98 20.69 1.65 -18.00
N GLN A 99 19.76 2.53 -18.37
CA GLN A 99 19.79 3.26 -19.63
C GLN A 99 20.98 4.21 -19.73
N LEU A 100 21.32 4.92 -18.63
CA LEU A 100 22.51 5.78 -18.57
C LEU A 100 23.78 4.95 -18.69
N ASN A 101 23.89 3.82 -18.00
CA ASN A 101 25.04 2.93 -18.09
C ASN A 101 25.22 2.38 -19.51
N LYS A 102 24.13 1.97 -20.16
CA LYS A 102 24.14 1.52 -21.56
C LYS A 102 24.57 2.64 -22.53
N ARG A 103 24.07 3.86 -22.32
CA ARG A 103 24.44 5.03 -23.14
C ARG A 103 25.90 5.43 -22.94
N ASN A 104 26.39 5.32 -21.70
CA ASN A 104 27.71 5.78 -21.29
C ASN A 104 28.78 4.68 -21.40
N GLY A 105 28.58 3.64 -22.21
CA GLY A 105 29.39 2.41 -22.29
C GLY A 105 30.92 2.57 -22.47
N ASN A 106 31.42 3.80 -22.61
CA ASN A 106 32.84 4.16 -22.66
C ASN A 106 33.32 5.00 -21.45
N GLY A 107 32.57 5.06 -20.35
CA GLY A 107 33.00 5.68 -19.08
C GLY A 107 32.94 7.23 -19.01
N ASN A 108 32.63 7.91 -20.11
CA ASN A 108 32.70 9.38 -20.20
C ASN A 108 31.36 10.12 -20.04
N GLY A 109 30.28 9.44 -19.63
CA GLY A 109 28.97 10.06 -19.44
C GLY A 109 28.57 10.24 -17.98
N LYS A 110 27.60 11.16 -17.72
CA LYS A 110 27.07 11.41 -16.36
C LYS A 110 26.51 10.11 -15.77
N LYS A 111 27.07 9.69 -14.63
CA LYS A 111 26.53 8.57 -13.83
C LYS A 111 25.17 8.94 -13.25
N PHE A 112 24.32 7.94 -13.04
CA PHE A 112 23.08 8.16 -12.32
C PHE A 112 23.37 8.55 -10.88
N ASP A 113 22.71 9.61 -10.41
CA ASP A 113 22.85 10.13 -9.06
C ASP A 113 21.58 9.77 -8.27
N TRP A 114 21.71 8.78 -7.38
CA TRP A 114 20.62 8.32 -6.52
C TRP A 114 20.18 9.38 -5.50
N GLN A 115 21.06 10.27 -5.08
CA GLN A 115 20.74 11.33 -4.13
C GLN A 115 19.93 12.44 -4.83
N GLU A 116 20.35 12.87 -6.01
CA GLU A 116 19.58 13.80 -6.87
C GLU A 116 18.20 13.21 -7.21
N TRP A 117 18.17 11.93 -7.58
CA TRP A 117 16.93 11.21 -7.87
C TRP A 117 15.98 11.18 -6.67
N ASN A 118 16.43 10.73 -5.51
CA ASN A 118 15.59 10.51 -4.34
C ASN A 118 15.09 11.81 -3.70
N ASN A 119 15.90 12.87 -3.73
CA ASN A 119 15.62 14.10 -2.98
C ASN A 119 15.09 15.25 -3.84
N THR A 120 15.32 15.21 -5.16
CA THR A 120 14.92 16.31 -6.06
C THR A 120 13.99 15.82 -7.16
N VAL A 121 14.44 14.88 -7.99
CA VAL A 121 13.71 14.52 -9.21
C VAL A 121 12.43 13.76 -8.90
N PHE A 122 12.52 12.69 -8.11
CA PHE A 122 11.36 11.88 -7.76
C PHE A 122 10.30 12.66 -6.97
N PRO A 123 10.65 13.41 -5.89
CA PRO A 123 9.67 14.23 -5.16
C PRO A 123 8.99 15.28 -6.03
N LYS A 124 9.73 15.86 -6.99
CA LYS A 124 9.15 16.82 -7.94
C LYS A 124 8.09 16.15 -8.83
N LEU A 125 8.35 14.93 -9.31
CA LEU A 125 7.45 14.22 -10.23
C LEU A 125 6.24 13.60 -9.52
N VAL A 126 6.46 12.88 -8.42
CA VAL A 126 5.42 11.99 -7.83
C VAL A 126 5.15 12.27 -6.34
N GLY A 127 5.96 13.10 -5.68
CA GLY A 127 5.90 13.32 -4.23
C GLY A 127 6.86 12.42 -3.46
N ARG A 128 6.75 12.43 -2.13
CA ARG A 128 7.55 11.53 -1.29
C ARG A 128 6.91 10.13 -1.34
N PRO A 129 7.68 9.04 -1.16
CA PRO A 129 7.09 7.69 -1.13
C PRO A 129 5.90 7.57 -0.17
N GLU A 130 5.97 8.28 0.96
CA GLU A 130 4.97 8.21 2.04
C GLU A 130 3.83 9.21 1.86
N GLU A 131 3.99 10.12 0.90
CA GLU A 131 3.10 11.23 0.63
C GLU A 131 3.14 11.52 -0.87
N LEU A 132 2.43 10.67 -1.62
CA LEU A 132 2.32 10.79 -3.08
C LEU A 132 1.44 11.98 -3.44
N LYS A 133 1.80 12.69 -4.52
CA LYS A 133 1.01 13.81 -5.06
C LYS A 133 -0.26 13.37 -5.77
N TYR A 134 -0.35 12.09 -6.12
CA TYR A 134 -1.45 11.50 -6.86
C TYR A 134 -1.94 10.24 -6.15
N ASP A 135 -3.19 9.89 -6.40
CA ASP A 135 -3.76 8.65 -5.90
C ASP A 135 -2.96 7.44 -6.35
N VAL A 136 -2.93 6.43 -5.48
CA VAL A 136 -2.16 5.19 -5.67
C VAL A 136 -2.55 4.51 -6.99
N GLU A 137 -3.83 4.50 -7.32
CA GLU A 137 -4.37 3.93 -8.56
C GLU A 137 -3.85 4.66 -9.79
N VAL A 138 -3.77 6.00 -9.75
CA VAL A 138 -3.27 6.81 -10.86
C VAL A 138 -1.79 6.52 -11.10
N VAL A 139 -1.00 6.49 -10.02
CA VAL A 139 0.42 6.17 -10.08
C VAL A 139 0.65 4.75 -10.60
N ALA A 140 -0.13 3.77 -10.13
CA ALA A 140 -0.01 2.39 -10.57
C ALA A 140 -0.33 2.23 -12.06
N LEU A 141 -1.37 2.89 -12.56
CA LEU A 141 -1.71 2.90 -13.99
C LEU A 141 -0.67 3.65 -14.83
N ALA A 142 -0.08 4.73 -14.32
CA ALA A 142 1.01 5.40 -15.03
C ALA A 142 2.21 4.44 -15.22
N MET A 143 2.50 3.62 -14.21
CA MET A 143 3.56 2.62 -14.30
C MET A 143 3.23 1.47 -15.25
N SER A 144 1.96 1.05 -15.37
CA SER A 144 1.56 0.03 -16.35
C SER A 144 1.68 0.51 -17.79
N GLN A 145 1.50 1.82 -18.04
CA GLN A 145 1.73 2.40 -19.35
C GLN A 145 3.22 2.46 -19.72
N LEU A 146 4.11 2.56 -18.73
CA LEU A 146 5.56 2.57 -18.94
C LEU A 146 6.16 1.16 -19.04
N TYR A 147 5.59 0.20 -18.30
CA TYR A 147 6.16 -1.13 -18.14
C TYR A 147 5.11 -2.21 -18.41
N ASP A 148 5.35 -3.00 -19.45
CA ASP A 148 4.57 -4.20 -19.81
C ASP A 148 4.53 -5.28 -18.72
N THR A 149 5.51 -5.27 -17.82
CA THR A 149 5.59 -6.14 -16.63
C THR A 149 4.61 -5.78 -15.51
N ILE A 150 3.87 -4.68 -15.64
CA ILE A 150 2.87 -4.25 -14.65
C ILE A 150 1.50 -4.34 -15.32
N ALA A 151 0.56 -4.99 -14.63
CA ALA A 151 -0.79 -5.17 -15.15
C ALA A 151 -1.48 -3.83 -15.46
N ASP A 152 -2.39 -3.84 -16.43
CA ASP A 152 -3.10 -2.67 -16.95
C ASP A 152 -4.33 -2.25 -16.13
N ASN A 153 -4.70 -3.02 -15.11
CA ASN A 153 -5.80 -2.73 -14.19
C ASN A 153 -5.28 -2.24 -12.83
N PRO A 154 -5.98 -1.31 -12.16
CA PRO A 154 -5.44 -0.63 -10.98
C PRO A 154 -5.05 -1.58 -9.84
N GLN A 155 -5.91 -2.54 -9.50
CA GLN A 155 -5.70 -3.42 -8.35
C GLN A 155 -4.55 -4.40 -8.58
N ALA A 156 -4.43 -4.98 -9.78
CA ALA A 156 -3.30 -5.85 -10.10
C ALA A 156 -2.00 -5.04 -10.26
N ALA A 157 -2.05 -3.84 -10.84
CA ALA A 157 -0.89 -2.95 -10.95
C ALA A 157 -0.32 -2.60 -9.56
N ILE A 158 -1.20 -2.29 -8.60
CA ILE A 158 -0.81 -2.06 -7.20
C ILE A 158 -0.17 -3.31 -6.60
N ALA A 159 -0.75 -4.49 -6.84
CA ALA A 159 -0.21 -5.75 -6.32
C ALA A 159 1.19 -6.05 -6.91
N ASP A 160 1.38 -5.85 -8.21
CA ASP A 160 2.67 -6.04 -8.90
C ASP A 160 3.74 -5.09 -8.33
N LEU A 161 3.37 -3.83 -8.07
CA LEU A 161 4.26 -2.85 -7.46
C LEU A 161 4.58 -3.18 -5.99
N MET A 162 3.60 -3.66 -5.22
CA MET A 162 3.83 -4.13 -3.85
C MET A 162 4.77 -5.34 -3.80
N GLU A 163 4.63 -6.28 -4.74
CA GLU A 163 5.50 -7.44 -4.87
C GLU A 163 6.93 -7.00 -5.26
N PHE A 164 7.06 -6.10 -6.22
CA PHE A 164 8.35 -5.51 -6.57
C PHE A 164 9.03 -4.83 -5.37
N ASN A 165 8.28 -4.09 -4.54
CA ASN A 165 8.81 -3.48 -3.32
C ASN A 165 9.33 -4.54 -2.34
N ALA A 166 8.58 -5.62 -2.12
CA ALA A 166 9.01 -6.71 -1.25
C ALA A 166 10.31 -7.36 -1.75
N GLN A 167 10.42 -7.58 -3.06
CA GLN A 167 11.63 -8.12 -3.69
C GLN A 167 12.82 -7.14 -3.62
N SER A 168 12.59 -5.84 -3.78
CA SER A 168 13.62 -4.80 -3.64
C SER A 168 14.15 -4.76 -2.20
N LEU A 169 13.28 -4.78 -1.20
CA LEU A 169 13.67 -4.85 0.21
C LEU A 169 14.47 -6.11 0.51
N LYS A 170 14.02 -7.27 0.01
CA LYS A 170 14.74 -8.54 0.18
C LYS A 170 16.16 -8.46 -0.37
N ARG A 171 16.34 -7.96 -1.60
CA ARG A 171 17.66 -7.79 -2.22
C ARG A 171 18.58 -6.87 -1.42
N ARG A 172 18.06 -5.75 -0.90
CA ARG A 172 18.86 -4.81 -0.09
C ARG A 172 19.25 -5.41 1.26
N ASN A 173 18.34 -6.15 1.89
CA ASN A 173 18.62 -6.81 3.17
C ASN A 173 19.59 -7.98 3.01
N GLU A 174 19.51 -8.74 1.91
CA GLU A 174 20.48 -9.81 1.59
C GLU A 174 21.87 -9.24 1.34
N LEU A 175 21.97 -8.13 0.60
CA LEU A 175 23.25 -7.46 0.35
C LEU A 175 23.87 -6.90 1.64
N ALA A 176 23.05 -6.36 2.55
CA ALA A 176 23.51 -5.87 3.83
C ALA A 176 24.08 -7.02 4.69
N LYS A 177 23.38 -8.16 4.77
CA LYS A 177 23.85 -9.34 5.50
C LYS A 177 25.13 -9.93 4.92
N SER A 178 25.25 -10.01 3.59
CA SER A 178 26.50 -10.47 2.96
C SER A 178 27.67 -9.52 3.18
N SER A 179 27.41 -8.24 3.44
CA SER A 179 28.45 -7.25 3.76
C SER A 179 28.89 -7.29 5.23
N GLU A 180 28.06 -7.84 6.11
CA GLU A 180 28.33 -8.02 7.55
C GLU A 180 29.05 -9.36 7.79
N GLU A 181 28.68 -10.41 7.05
CA GLU A 181 29.34 -11.73 7.09
C GLU A 181 30.76 -11.72 6.49
N ASP A 182 31.08 -10.79 5.58
CA ASP A 182 32.44 -10.59 5.00
C ASP A 182 33.39 -9.82 5.95
N THR A 183 32.88 -9.37 7.10
CA THR A 183 33.68 -8.71 8.16
C THR A 183 33.83 -9.55 9.43
N GLU A 184 33.17 -10.72 9.53
CA GLU A 184 33.20 -11.60 10.71
C GLU A 184 34.21 -12.77 10.61
N GLU A 185 35.05 -12.85 9.56
CA GLU A 185 36.11 -13.89 9.40
C GLU A 185 37.55 -13.42 9.75
N LEU A 186 37.71 -12.25 10.37
CA LEU A 186 39.02 -11.77 10.87
C LEU A 186 38.83 -11.08 12.22
N ASP A 187 38.78 -11.85 13.31
CA ASP A 187 39.38 -11.53 14.62
C ASP A 187 38.94 -12.59 15.66
N GLU A 188 39.62 -13.74 15.65
CA GLU A 188 39.81 -14.54 16.86
C GLU A 188 41.26 -14.26 17.34
N ASP A 189 41.36 -13.67 18.53
CA ASP A 189 42.55 -13.23 19.31
C ASP A 189 42.99 -11.76 19.16
N ASP A 190 42.36 -10.85 19.90
CA ASP A 190 43.09 -10.13 20.95
C ASP A 190 42.17 -9.64 22.08
N GLU A 191 42.76 -9.51 23.25
CA GLU A 191 42.17 -9.51 24.58
C GLU A 191 41.38 -8.24 24.97
N LEU A 192 40.47 -8.44 25.92
CA LEU A 192 39.70 -7.48 26.74
C LEU A 192 40.36 -6.10 26.96
N ASP A 193 39.61 -5.02 26.69
CA ASP A 193 39.68 -3.78 27.47
C ASP A 193 38.28 -3.16 27.60
N ASP A 194 37.73 -3.24 28.82
CA ASP A 194 36.51 -2.56 29.25
C ASP A 194 36.90 -1.11 29.61
N GLU A 195 36.50 -0.11 28.82
CA GLU A 195 36.35 1.26 29.35
C GLU A 195 35.22 2.03 28.61
N ASP A 196 34.12 2.12 29.36
CA ASP A 196 33.01 3.07 29.37
C ASP A 196 33.22 4.40 28.61
N ASP A 197 32.32 4.74 27.68
CA ASP A 197 32.02 6.14 27.30
C ASP A 197 30.58 6.23 26.75
N GLU A 198 29.68 6.60 27.68
CA GLU A 198 28.47 7.42 27.55
C GLU A 198 27.77 7.49 26.18
N ILE A 199 26.61 6.84 26.10
CA ILE A 199 25.52 7.24 25.20
C ILE A 199 24.86 8.47 25.85
N ASP A 200 25.32 9.67 25.49
CA ASP A 200 24.63 10.92 25.79
C ASP A 200 24.32 11.71 24.51
N ASP A 201 23.12 12.27 24.46
CA ASP A 201 22.66 13.35 23.57
C ASP A 201 22.39 13.11 22.07
N ILE A 202 21.30 12.39 21.77
CA ILE A 202 20.34 12.82 20.72
C ILE A 202 18.92 12.75 21.30
N LEU A 203 18.65 13.66 22.24
CA LEU A 203 17.32 14.07 22.70
C LEU A 203 17.19 15.59 22.52
N ASP A 204 17.35 16.07 21.28
CA ASP A 204 16.97 17.44 20.94
C ASP A 204 15.56 17.45 20.33
N GLU A 205 14.61 17.73 21.23
CA GLU A 205 13.65 18.83 21.08
C GLU A 205 12.75 18.81 19.82
N ILE A 206 11.63 18.07 19.90
CA ILE A 206 10.42 18.46 19.18
C ILE A 206 9.70 19.45 20.09
N ASP A 207 9.94 20.73 19.82
CA ASP A 207 9.17 21.84 20.36
C ASP A 207 7.71 21.70 19.92
N GLU A 208 6.84 21.41 20.88
CA GLU A 208 5.39 21.46 20.76
C GLU A 208 4.95 22.91 20.95
N ASP A 209 4.94 23.70 19.87
CA ASP A 209 4.21 24.98 19.89
C ASP A 209 2.77 24.75 19.41
N ASP A 210 1.95 24.55 20.44
CA ASP A 210 0.50 24.38 20.45
C ASP A 210 -0.12 25.78 20.55
N GLU A 211 -0.34 26.46 19.42
CA GLU A 211 -1.20 27.66 19.38
C GLU A 211 -2.55 27.31 18.73
N ASP A 212 -3.48 26.95 19.62
CA ASP A 212 -4.92 27.13 19.49
C ASP A 212 -5.24 28.58 19.06
N GLU A 213 -5.76 28.78 17.85
CA GLU A 213 -6.47 30.02 17.49
C GLU A 213 -7.91 29.67 17.06
N GLU A 214 -8.74 29.48 18.08
CA GLU A 214 -10.19 29.67 18.01
C GLU A 214 -10.47 31.18 17.94
N GLY A 215 -11.01 31.63 16.81
CA GLY A 215 -11.32 33.05 16.57
C GLY A 215 -12.40 33.22 15.50
N ASP A 216 -13.63 32.86 15.85
CA ASP A 216 -14.87 33.32 15.19
C ASP A 216 -14.97 34.86 15.32
N GLU A 217 -14.95 35.58 14.19
CA GLU A 217 -15.64 36.87 14.07
C GLU A 217 -16.31 36.96 12.69
N ASP A 218 -17.61 36.71 12.69
CA ASP A 218 -18.57 37.24 11.73
C ASP A 218 -18.57 38.79 11.82
N GLU A 219 -18.49 39.49 10.69
CA GLU A 219 -19.33 40.67 10.37
C GLU A 219 -19.00 41.23 8.97
N ASP A 220 -19.82 40.83 8.01
CA ASP A 220 -20.61 41.68 7.11
C ASP A 220 -20.06 43.04 6.63
N ASP A 221 -19.95 43.12 5.28
CA ASP A 221 -20.64 44.07 4.42
C ASP A 221 -19.86 45.20 3.70
N ASP A 222 -20.16 45.21 2.40
CA ASP A 222 -20.40 46.32 1.48
C ASP A 222 -19.30 46.96 0.59
N GLU A 223 -19.64 46.81 -0.70
CA GLU A 223 -19.38 47.58 -1.92
C GLU A 223 -18.28 48.65 -2.02
N GLY A 224 -17.53 48.55 -3.14
CA GLY A 224 -17.59 49.66 -4.10
C GLY A 224 -16.29 50.07 -4.82
N ALA A 225 -16.47 50.33 -6.12
CA ALA A 225 -15.65 51.19 -6.99
C ALA A 225 -14.43 50.59 -7.71
N SER A 226 -14.73 50.10 -8.92
CA SER A 226 -14.04 50.39 -10.19
C SER A 226 -12.79 51.28 -10.17
N HIS A 227 -11.69 50.81 -10.75
CA HIS A 227 -10.88 51.66 -11.64
C HIS A 227 -10.31 50.88 -12.83
N PHE A 228 -10.44 51.52 -13.98
CA PHE A 228 -10.27 51.04 -15.34
C PHE A 228 -9.12 51.83 -15.97
N GLY A 229 -8.27 51.18 -16.77
CA GLY A 229 -7.25 51.81 -17.62
C GLY A 229 -5.83 51.78 -17.03
N GLU A 230 -4.74 51.81 -17.78
CA GLU A 230 -4.51 51.87 -19.22
C GLU A 230 -2.98 51.62 -19.40
N TYR A 231 -2.58 50.70 -20.29
CA TYR A 231 -1.37 50.65 -21.13
C TYR A 231 -0.02 51.17 -20.60
N VAL A 232 1.03 50.33 -20.65
CA VAL A 232 2.28 50.66 -21.37
C VAL A 232 2.94 49.38 -21.92
N THR A 233 2.83 49.18 -23.24
CA THR A 233 3.75 48.38 -24.04
C THR A 233 5.07 49.12 -24.22
N LYS A 234 6.20 48.53 -23.82
CA LYS A 234 7.52 48.86 -24.40
C LYS A 234 8.27 47.58 -24.71
N GLY A 235 8.36 47.30 -26.00
CA GLY A 235 9.13 46.20 -26.55
C GLY A 235 10.60 46.54 -26.81
N LEU A 236 11.26 45.48 -27.29
CA LEU A 236 12.50 45.40 -28.08
C LEU A 236 13.83 45.70 -27.39
N LYS A 237 14.72 44.69 -27.35
CA LYS A 237 15.63 44.41 -28.48
C LYS A 237 16.38 43.08 -28.29
N TRP A 238 16.24 42.17 -29.26
CA TRP A 238 17.22 41.11 -29.50
C TRP A 238 18.31 41.67 -30.41
N LYS A 239 19.58 41.42 -30.05
CA LYS A 239 20.74 41.73 -30.90
C LYS A 239 21.15 40.46 -31.63
N SER A 240 21.48 40.69 -32.90
CA SER A 240 21.92 39.75 -33.92
C SER A 240 23.26 39.08 -33.61
#